data_AF-A0A8T5MMP6-F1
#
_entry.id   AF-A0A8T5MMP6-F1
#
_cell.length_a   1.000
_cell.length_b   1.000
_cell.length_c   1.000
_cell.angle_alpha   90.00
_cell.angle_beta   90.00
_cell.angle_gamma   90.00
#
_symmetry.space_group_name_H-M   'P 1'
#
loop_
_entity.id
_entity.type
_entity.pdbx_description
1 polymer ?
#
loop_
_entity_poly.entity_id
_entity_poly.type
_entity_poly.pdbx_seq_one_letter_code
_entity_poly.pdbx_strand_id
1 'polypeptide(L)'
;MTRIPSEVQDILKEKIYHEQKVFRLKQLMEKYPDNSVVPDFVRAEEFLVKKKGFQAAKVYEDIASRTGEPKWLLERLAKTLAKYAYFDIGSGPIEKAHVIFTQKLGDDPEHAWKTIADILKRMKGWGYSAQCYANANLPGTAARMFEKQLKDPQRAAWYYEQAEEWLPAARMYKKAKLHDLAGACYLKANMMKLAVQQWKKAGTLEKHNIGPQVLEQIMRK
;
A
#
# COMPACT_ATOMS: atom_id res chain seq x y z
N MET A 1 32.01 -7.03 2.26
CA MET A 1 30.97 -6.67 3.25
C MET A 1 30.44 -7.96 3.87
N THR A 2 30.75 -8.23 5.13
CA THR A 2 30.25 -9.39 5.88
C THR A 2 28.77 -9.21 6.19
N ARG A 3 27.91 -10.11 5.70
CA ARG A 3 26.48 -10.12 6.07
C ARG A 3 26.35 -10.57 7.53
N ILE A 4 25.66 -9.78 8.34
CA ILE A 4 25.30 -10.15 9.72
C ILE A 4 24.35 -11.36 9.66
N PRO A 5 24.62 -12.44 10.43
CA PRO A 5 23.73 -13.61 10.50
C PRO A 5 22.29 -13.24 10.90
N SER A 6 21.29 -13.95 10.36
CA SER A 6 19.87 -13.66 10.64
C SER A 6 19.53 -13.71 12.14
N GLU A 7 20.13 -14.63 12.89
CA GLU A 7 19.93 -14.78 14.33
C GLU A 7 20.39 -13.53 15.10
N VAL A 8 21.55 -12.98 14.72
CA VAL A 8 22.08 -11.74 15.31
C VAL A 8 21.16 -10.55 14.95
N GLN A 9 20.59 -10.52 13.74
CA GLN A 9 19.61 -9.49 13.37
C GLN A 9 18.34 -9.55 14.22
N ASP A 10 17.86 -10.75 14.56
CA ASP A 10 16.65 -10.92 15.35
C ASP A 10 16.88 -10.54 16.82
N ILE A 11 18.02 -10.92 17.42
CA ILE A 11 18.43 -10.47 18.76
C ILE A 11 18.53 -8.93 18.82
N LEU A 12 19.13 -8.31 17.80
CA LEU A 12 19.23 -6.85 17.73
C LEU A 12 17.84 -6.19 17.63
N LYS A 13 16.91 -6.75 16.86
CA LYS A 13 15.53 -6.24 16.78
C LYS A 13 14.81 -6.32 18.12
N GLU A 14 14.95 -7.42 18.85
CA GLU A 14 14.35 -7.58 20.19
C GLU A 14 14.93 -6.59 21.19
N LYS A 15 16.26 -6.41 21.20
CA LYS A 15 16.93 -5.44 22.07
C LYS A 15 16.45 -4.00 21.79
N ILE A 16 16.44 -3.60 20.52
CA ILE A 16 15.96 -2.26 20.10
C ILE A 16 14.49 -2.07 20.49
N TYR A 17 13.66 -3.09 20.32
CA TYR A 17 12.25 -3.04 20.73
C TYR A 17 12.11 -2.84 22.24
N HIS A 18 12.88 -3.57 23.05
CA HIS A 18 12.87 -3.42 24.50
C HIS A 18 13.35 -2.04 24.95
N GLU A 19 14.44 -1.52 24.38
CA GLU A 19 14.96 -0.18 24.69
C GLU A 19 13.93 0.91 24.35
N GLN A 20 13.30 0.83 23.17
CA GLN A 20 12.23 1.75 22.78
C GLN A 20 11.00 1.64 23.70
N LYS A 21 10.62 0.43 24.12
CA LYS A 21 9.51 0.22 25.06
C LYS A 21 9.82 0.85 26.41
N VAL A 22 11.02 0.64 26.96
CA VAL A 22 11.46 1.22 28.23
C VAL A 22 11.50 2.74 28.15
N PHE A 23 12.03 3.30 27.06
CA PHE A 23 12.05 4.75 26.85
C PHE A 23 10.64 5.36 26.87
N ARG A 24 9.67 4.76 26.17
CA ARG A 24 8.28 5.23 26.16
C ARG A 24 7.58 5.10 27.51
N LEU A 25 7.86 4.01 28.24
CA LEU A 25 7.38 3.84 29.60
C LEU A 25 7.89 4.96 30.51
N LYS A 26 9.17 5.33 30.41
CA LYS A 26 9.73 6.47 31.16
C LYS A 26 9.02 7.78 30.82
N GLN A 27 8.81 8.07 29.53
CA GLN A 27 8.06 9.27 29.11
C GLN A 27 6.63 9.30 29.64
N LEU A 28 5.94 8.15 29.69
CA LEU A 28 4.61 8.03 30.30
C LEU A 28 4.66 8.29 31.80
N MET A 29 5.61 7.72 32.52
CA MET A 29 5.77 7.90 33.96
C MET A 29 6.13 9.35 34.32
N GLU A 30 6.96 10.02 33.51
CA GLU A 30 7.31 11.43 33.69
C GLU A 30 6.10 12.35 33.48
N LYS A 31 5.26 12.05 32.47
CA LYS A 31 4.10 12.87 32.14
C LYS A 31 2.88 12.57 33.03
N TYR A 32 2.74 11.34 33.52
CA TYR A 32 1.64 10.85 34.37
C TYR A 32 2.20 10.23 35.65
N PRO A 33 2.54 11.05 36.67
CA PRO A 33 3.21 10.58 37.89
C PRO A 33 2.39 9.59 38.71
N ASP A 34 1.06 9.59 38.55
CA ASP A 34 0.14 8.65 39.18
C ASP A 34 0.18 7.25 38.55
N ASN A 35 0.95 7.08 37.47
CA ASN A 35 1.09 5.85 36.69
C ASN A 35 -0.24 5.28 36.17
N SER A 36 -1.31 6.07 36.10
CA SER A 36 -2.67 5.62 35.79
C SER A 36 -2.80 4.95 34.41
N VAL A 37 -1.91 5.27 33.48
CA VAL A 37 -1.92 4.76 32.09
C VAL A 37 -0.85 3.70 31.81
N VAL A 38 0.09 3.47 32.73
CA VAL A 38 1.21 2.52 32.55
C VAL A 38 0.71 1.06 32.43
N PRO A 39 -0.21 0.56 33.29
CA PRO A 39 -0.72 -0.80 33.18
C PRO A 39 -1.40 -1.08 31.84
N ASP A 40 -2.18 -0.11 31.35
CA ASP A 40 -2.88 -0.23 30.07
C ASP A 40 -1.89 -0.23 28.89
N PHE A 41 -0.86 0.62 28.94
CA PHE A 41 0.19 0.59 27.91
C PHE A 41 0.92 -0.76 27.88
N VAL A 42 1.27 -1.30 29.06
CA VAL A 42 1.89 -2.64 29.16
C VAL A 42 0.96 -3.71 28.59
N ARG A 43 -0.34 -3.67 28.93
CA ARG A 43 -1.36 -4.58 28.41
C ARG A 43 -1.50 -4.48 26.89
N ALA A 44 -1.45 -3.28 26.32
CA ALA A 44 -1.47 -3.10 24.86
C ALA A 44 -0.24 -3.75 24.19
N GLU A 45 0.95 -3.55 24.75
CA GLU A 45 2.18 -4.19 24.24
C GLU A 45 2.12 -5.72 24.38
N GLU A 46 1.57 -6.26 25.47
CA GLU A 46 1.33 -7.70 25.62
C GLU A 46 0.36 -8.24 24.56
N PHE A 47 -0.69 -7.49 24.24
CA PHE A 47 -1.59 -7.85 23.15
C PHE A 47 -0.85 -7.87 21.81
N LEU A 48 0.06 -6.93 21.54
CA LEU A 48 0.88 -6.97 20.33
C LEU A 48 1.76 -8.21 20.25
N VAL A 49 2.39 -8.63 21.36
CA VAL A 49 3.18 -9.86 21.43
C VAL A 49 2.32 -11.09 21.14
N LYS A 50 1.10 -11.12 21.69
CA LYS A 50 0.11 -12.20 21.48
C LYS A 50 -0.62 -12.12 20.13
N LYS A 51 -0.19 -11.25 19.20
CA LYS A 51 -0.82 -11.00 17.89
C LYS A 51 -2.30 -10.55 17.98
N LYS A 52 -2.70 -9.96 19.11
CA LYS A 52 -4.04 -9.42 19.39
C LYS A 52 -4.10 -7.93 19.10
N GLY A 53 -3.76 -7.55 17.87
CA GLY A 53 -3.54 -6.14 17.53
C GLY A 53 -4.77 -5.24 17.61
N PHE A 54 -5.98 -5.77 17.39
CA PHE A 54 -7.20 -4.98 17.55
C PHE A 54 -7.47 -4.62 19.01
N GLN A 55 -7.25 -5.57 19.92
CA GLN A 55 -7.29 -5.32 21.36
C GLN A 55 -6.23 -4.30 21.76
N ALA A 56 -5.00 -4.42 21.23
CA ALA A 56 -3.96 -3.42 21.45
C ALA A 56 -4.37 -2.02 20.96
N ALA A 57 -4.94 -1.91 19.76
CA ALA A 57 -5.42 -0.65 19.20
C ALA A 57 -6.51 -0.01 20.07
N LYS A 58 -7.49 -0.80 20.53
CA LYS A 58 -8.53 -0.32 21.47
C LYS A 58 -7.93 0.26 22.76
N VAL A 59 -6.93 -0.42 23.32
CA VAL A 59 -6.26 0.06 24.53
C VAL A 59 -5.46 1.34 24.24
N TYR A 60 -4.73 1.43 23.12
CA TYR A 60 -4.05 2.68 22.75
C TYR A 60 -5.01 3.83 22.52
N GLU A 61 -6.17 3.58 21.94
CA GLU A 61 -7.22 4.59 21.73
C GLU A 61 -7.76 5.13 23.07
N ASP A 62 -8.00 4.24 24.02
CA ASP A 62 -8.43 4.60 25.38
C ASP A 62 -7.34 5.33 26.18
N ILE A 63 -6.06 4.99 26.00
CA ILE A 63 -4.96 5.78 26.57
C ILE A 63 -4.92 7.15 25.91
N ALA A 64 -5.08 7.23 24.58
CA ALA A 64 -4.98 8.50 23.85
C ALA A 64 -6.06 9.50 24.28
N SER A 65 -7.30 9.03 24.46
CA SER A 65 -8.41 9.87 24.93
C SER A 65 -8.19 10.43 26.34
N ARG A 66 -7.55 9.66 27.23
CA ARG A 66 -7.20 10.08 28.61
C ARG A 66 -5.97 10.98 28.70
N THR A 67 -5.07 10.92 27.72
CA THR A 67 -3.73 11.55 27.79
C THR A 67 -3.57 12.80 26.93
N GLY A 68 -4.67 13.31 26.35
CA GLY A 68 -4.61 14.44 25.40
C GLY A 68 -3.85 14.07 24.13
N GLU A 69 -3.92 12.81 23.71
CA GLU A 69 -3.47 12.32 22.41
C GLU A 69 -2.02 12.67 22.03
N PRO A 70 -1.01 12.30 22.83
CA PRO A 70 0.37 12.62 22.50
C PRO A 70 0.77 11.99 21.15
N LYS A 71 1.48 12.75 20.32
CA LYS A 71 1.87 12.40 18.95
C LYS A 71 2.39 10.96 18.80
N TRP A 72 3.32 10.55 19.66
CA TRP A 72 3.93 9.22 19.59
C TRP A 72 2.93 8.07 19.82
N LEU A 73 1.89 8.29 20.63
CA LEU A 73 0.85 7.32 20.93
C LEU A 73 -0.13 7.19 19.77
N LEU A 74 -0.51 8.32 19.17
CA LEU A 74 -1.30 8.35 17.94
C LEU A 74 -0.58 7.64 16.79
N GLU A 75 0.73 7.90 16.62
CA GLU A 75 1.55 7.15 15.65
C GLU A 75 1.56 5.65 15.94
N ARG A 76 1.67 5.26 17.23
CA ARG A 76 1.66 3.86 17.64
C ARG A 76 0.31 3.20 17.35
N LEU A 77 -0.78 3.89 17.63
CA LEU A 77 -2.14 3.46 17.32
C LEU A 77 -2.33 3.29 15.81
N ALA A 78 -1.99 4.30 15.00
CA ALA A 78 -2.13 4.26 13.55
C ALA A 78 -1.30 3.13 12.92
N LYS A 79 -0.04 2.95 13.36
CA LYS A 79 0.82 1.83 12.92
C LYS A 79 0.25 0.47 13.32
N THR A 80 -0.37 0.37 14.49
CA THR A 80 -1.02 -0.86 14.95
C THR A 80 -2.27 -1.18 14.12
N LEU A 81 -3.13 -0.19 13.88
CA LEU A 81 -4.31 -0.34 13.03
C LEU A 81 -3.92 -0.77 11.61
N ALA A 82 -2.94 -0.11 11.00
CA ALA A 82 -2.42 -0.48 9.67
C ALA A 82 -1.83 -1.90 9.65
N LYS A 83 -1.05 -2.28 10.67
CA LYS A 83 -0.43 -3.61 10.74
C LYS A 83 -1.46 -4.73 10.85
N TYR A 84 -2.54 -4.51 11.60
CA TYR A 84 -3.53 -5.55 11.91
C TYR A 84 -4.79 -5.50 11.07
N ALA A 85 -4.98 -4.46 10.26
CA ALA A 85 -5.99 -4.44 9.21
C ALA A 85 -5.92 -5.66 8.29
N TYR A 86 -4.73 -6.21 8.07
CA TYR A 86 -4.55 -7.40 7.24
C TYR A 86 -5.27 -8.66 7.80
N PHE A 87 -5.44 -8.76 9.11
CA PHE A 87 -6.04 -9.93 9.75
C PHE A 87 -7.56 -9.82 9.90
N ASP A 88 -8.13 -8.65 9.62
CA ASP A 88 -9.56 -8.39 9.67
C ASP A 88 -10.06 -8.22 8.22
N ILE A 89 -11.27 -8.69 7.92
CA ILE A 89 -11.78 -8.77 6.53
C ILE A 89 -12.38 -7.41 6.09
N GLY A 90 -11.74 -6.29 6.44
CA GLY A 90 -12.33 -4.96 6.23
C GLY A 90 -11.32 -3.82 6.09
N SER A 91 -11.70 -2.78 5.35
CA SER A 91 -10.92 -1.54 5.17
C SER A 91 -11.00 -0.58 6.37
N GLY A 92 -11.93 -0.80 7.31
CA GLY A 92 -12.17 0.11 8.44
C GLY A 92 -10.92 0.46 9.26
N PRO A 93 -10.05 -0.49 9.65
CA PRO A 93 -8.83 -0.17 10.38
C PRO A 93 -7.82 0.65 9.55
N ILE A 94 -7.79 0.48 8.22
CA ILE A 94 -6.92 1.24 7.32
C ILE A 94 -7.39 2.69 7.23
N GLU A 95 -8.69 2.90 7.00
CA GLU A 95 -9.30 4.23 6.95
C GLU A 95 -9.12 4.96 8.28
N LYS A 96 -9.31 4.27 9.40
CA LYS A 96 -9.06 4.82 10.74
C LYS A 96 -7.59 5.21 10.94
N ALA A 97 -6.64 4.40 10.47
CA ALA A 97 -5.22 4.75 10.51
C ALA A 97 -4.93 6.02 9.68
N HIS A 98 -5.51 6.14 8.50
CA HIS A 98 -5.37 7.32 7.64
C HIS A 98 -5.94 8.59 8.29
N VAL A 99 -7.12 8.50 8.92
CA VAL A 99 -7.72 9.60 9.69
C VAL A 99 -6.79 10.06 10.81
N ILE A 100 -6.16 9.14 11.55
CA ILE A 100 -5.22 9.50 12.61
C ILE A 100 -3.99 10.23 12.05
N PHE A 101 -3.39 9.73 10.96
CA PHE A 101 -2.24 10.40 10.33
C PHE A 101 -2.59 11.81 9.83
N THR A 102 -3.70 11.96 9.12
CA THR A 102 -4.06 13.24 8.51
C THR A 102 -4.58 14.25 9.53
N GLN A 103 -5.60 13.87 10.32
CA GLN A 103 -6.30 14.83 11.18
C GLN A 103 -5.59 15.07 12.51
N LYS A 104 -4.90 14.05 13.05
CA LYS A 104 -4.33 14.13 14.40
C LYS A 104 -2.81 14.33 14.40
N LEU A 105 -2.11 13.79 13.40
CA LEU A 105 -0.66 13.95 13.28
C LEU A 105 -0.28 15.11 12.33
N GLY A 106 -1.23 15.62 11.56
CA GLY A 106 -1.02 16.73 10.61
C GLY A 106 -0.22 16.31 9.37
N ASP A 107 -0.14 15.01 9.08
CA ASP A 107 0.51 14.54 7.86
C ASP A 107 -0.33 14.89 6.64
N ASP A 108 0.34 15.16 5.52
CA ASP A 108 -0.35 15.26 4.24
C ASP A 108 -1.04 13.91 3.89
N PRO A 109 -2.24 13.92 3.29
CA PRO A 109 -2.96 12.69 2.93
C PRO A 109 -2.14 11.70 2.09
N GLU A 110 -1.33 12.18 1.14
CA GLU A 110 -0.51 11.31 0.29
C GLU A 110 0.59 10.62 1.12
N HIS A 111 1.27 11.35 2.00
CA HIS A 111 2.27 10.81 2.92
C HIS A 111 1.66 9.79 3.90
N ALA A 112 0.48 10.08 4.44
CA ALA A 112 -0.26 9.18 5.32
C ALA A 112 -0.56 7.84 4.62
N TRP A 113 -1.12 7.89 3.41
CA TRP A 113 -1.41 6.71 2.61
C TRP A 113 -0.16 5.91 2.26
N LYS A 114 0.92 6.59 1.86
CA LYS A 114 2.20 5.94 1.56
C LYS A 114 2.77 5.23 2.80
N THR A 115 2.71 5.85 3.97
CA THR A 115 3.16 5.25 5.23
C THR A 115 2.38 3.98 5.57
N ILE A 116 1.05 4.03 5.42
CA ILE A 116 0.19 2.85 5.60
C ILE A 116 0.54 1.77 4.57
N ALA A 117 0.74 2.14 3.30
CA ALA A 117 1.13 1.23 2.23
C ALA A 117 2.44 0.50 2.55
N ASP A 118 3.47 1.21 3.03
CA ASP A 118 4.77 0.66 3.41
C ASP A 118 4.64 -0.34 4.58
N ILE A 119 3.78 -0.06 5.56
CA ILE A 119 3.49 -0.98 6.68
C ILE A 119 2.83 -2.26 6.15
N LEU A 120 1.78 -2.13 5.36
CA LEU A 120 1.05 -3.26 4.78
C LEU A 120 1.96 -4.11 3.88
N LYS A 121 2.83 -3.47 3.10
CA LYS A 121 3.83 -4.14 2.25
C LYS A 121 4.76 -5.04 3.06
N ARG A 122 5.29 -4.56 4.19
CA ARG A 122 6.15 -5.35 5.09
C ARG A 122 5.40 -6.55 5.70
N MET A 123 4.09 -6.41 5.89
CA MET A 123 3.20 -7.48 6.37
C MET A 123 2.74 -8.43 5.26
N LYS A 124 3.23 -8.26 4.01
CA LYS A 124 2.78 -9.00 2.82
C LYS A 124 1.29 -8.81 2.50
N GLY A 125 0.67 -7.75 3.01
CA GLY A 125 -0.68 -7.32 2.66
C GLY A 125 -0.73 -6.63 1.31
N TRP A 126 -0.35 -7.32 0.24
CA TRP A 126 -0.09 -6.72 -1.08
C TRP A 126 -1.31 -6.03 -1.70
N GLY A 127 -2.52 -6.59 -1.51
CA GLY A 127 -3.77 -6.02 -2.03
C GLY A 127 -4.05 -4.64 -1.45
N TYR A 128 -4.12 -4.55 -0.13
CA TYR A 128 -4.33 -3.29 0.58
C TYR A 128 -3.17 -2.31 0.39
N SER A 129 -1.92 -2.80 0.39
CA SER A 129 -0.76 -1.95 0.13
C SER A 129 -0.80 -1.30 -1.25
N ALA A 130 -1.19 -2.04 -2.30
CA ALA A 130 -1.35 -1.50 -3.64
C ALA A 130 -2.45 -0.43 -3.70
N GLN A 131 -3.58 -0.65 -3.03
CA GLN A 131 -4.66 0.35 -2.91
C GLN A 131 -4.19 1.60 -2.18
N CYS A 132 -3.44 1.46 -1.07
CA CYS A 132 -2.90 2.61 -0.36
C CYS A 132 -1.88 3.39 -1.21
N TYR A 133 -1.02 2.74 -2.01
CA TYR A 133 -0.16 3.48 -2.94
C TYR A 133 -0.96 4.23 -4.01
N ALA A 134 -2.06 3.66 -4.50
CA ALA A 134 -2.95 4.37 -5.41
C ALA A 134 -3.57 5.62 -4.76
N ASN A 135 -4.06 5.49 -3.52
CA ASN A 135 -4.60 6.62 -2.76
C ASN A 135 -3.53 7.66 -2.42
N ALA A 136 -2.26 7.26 -2.34
CA ALA A 136 -1.10 8.13 -2.19
C ALA A 136 -0.66 8.78 -3.52
N ASN A 137 -1.49 8.75 -4.57
CA ASN A 137 -1.17 9.28 -5.89
C ASN A 137 0.08 8.65 -6.54
N LEU A 138 0.33 7.36 -6.26
CA LEU A 138 1.44 6.57 -6.81
C LEU A 138 0.93 5.37 -7.65
N PRO A 139 0.13 5.60 -8.71
CA PRO A 139 -0.50 4.54 -9.49
C PRO A 139 0.51 3.58 -10.13
N GLY A 140 1.68 4.05 -10.57
CA GLY A 140 2.74 3.18 -11.12
C GLY A 140 3.31 2.18 -10.10
N THR A 141 3.35 2.57 -8.81
CA THR A 141 3.78 1.67 -7.72
C THR A 141 2.70 0.62 -7.45
N ALA A 142 1.43 1.05 -7.40
CA ALA A 142 0.28 0.14 -7.26
C ALA A 142 0.25 -0.89 -8.41
N ALA A 143 0.43 -0.44 -9.66
CA ALA A 143 0.44 -1.28 -10.85
C ALA A 143 1.50 -2.41 -10.76
N ARG A 144 2.73 -2.08 -10.36
CA ARG A 144 3.82 -3.06 -10.19
C ARG A 144 3.50 -4.08 -9.11
N MET A 145 2.76 -3.71 -8.07
CA MET A 145 2.32 -4.64 -7.03
C MET A 145 1.26 -5.60 -7.55
N PHE A 146 0.25 -5.09 -8.28
CA PHE A 146 -0.75 -5.94 -8.95
C PHE A 146 -0.10 -6.91 -9.93
N GLU A 147 0.87 -6.46 -10.71
CA GLU A 147 1.59 -7.29 -11.67
C GLU A 147 2.45 -8.36 -10.99
N LYS A 148 3.34 -7.96 -10.07
CA LYS A 148 4.40 -8.84 -9.56
C LYS A 148 3.96 -9.70 -8.40
N GLN A 149 3.16 -9.16 -7.47
CA GLN A 149 2.80 -9.86 -6.23
C GLN A 149 1.43 -10.53 -6.34
N LEU A 150 0.43 -9.82 -6.85
CA LEU A 150 -0.95 -10.31 -6.91
C LEU A 150 -1.27 -11.09 -8.20
N LYS A 151 -0.42 -10.96 -9.22
CA LYS A 151 -0.60 -11.59 -10.54
C LYS A 151 -1.95 -11.25 -11.19
N ASP A 152 -2.45 -10.04 -10.95
CA ASP A 152 -3.70 -9.52 -11.51
C ASP A 152 -3.38 -8.58 -12.69
N PRO A 153 -3.33 -9.09 -13.93
CA PRO A 153 -2.97 -8.27 -15.08
C PRO A 153 -4.00 -7.20 -15.40
N GLN A 154 -5.29 -7.40 -15.07
CA GLN A 154 -6.32 -6.42 -15.38
C GLN A 154 -6.18 -5.20 -14.49
N ARG A 155 -6.06 -5.38 -13.17
CA ARG A 155 -5.84 -4.24 -12.25
C ARG A 155 -4.49 -3.59 -12.49
N ALA A 156 -3.44 -4.37 -12.76
CA ALA A 156 -2.13 -3.82 -13.11
C ALA A 156 -2.21 -2.92 -14.35
N ALA A 157 -2.92 -3.35 -15.41
CA ALA A 157 -3.09 -2.57 -16.62
C ALA A 157 -3.79 -1.23 -16.34
N TRP A 158 -4.88 -1.27 -15.59
CA TRP A 158 -5.64 -0.08 -15.23
C TRP A 158 -4.77 0.93 -14.48
N TYR A 159 -4.01 0.49 -13.47
CA TYR A 159 -3.11 1.39 -12.73
C TYR A 159 -1.93 1.90 -13.55
N TYR A 160 -1.36 1.08 -14.45
CA TYR A 160 -0.35 1.59 -15.39
C TYR A 160 -0.94 2.65 -16.32
N GLU A 161 -2.20 2.50 -16.74
CA GLU A 161 -2.90 3.49 -17.55
C GLU A 161 -3.12 4.80 -16.80
N GLN A 162 -3.54 4.74 -15.52
CA GLN A 162 -3.66 5.94 -14.66
C GLN A 162 -2.31 6.63 -14.41
N ALA A 163 -1.20 5.89 -14.47
CA ALA A 163 0.16 6.42 -14.37
C ALA A 163 0.73 6.92 -15.71
N GLU A 164 -0.07 6.90 -16.79
CA GLU A 164 0.36 7.19 -18.16
C GLU A 164 1.53 6.31 -18.65
N GLU A 165 1.76 5.17 -18.01
CA GLU A 165 2.71 4.14 -18.44
C GLU A 165 2.06 3.26 -19.53
N TRP A 166 1.79 3.86 -20.69
CA TRP A 166 0.97 3.27 -21.76
C TRP A 166 1.48 1.91 -22.26
N LEU A 167 2.81 1.75 -22.41
CA LEU A 167 3.38 0.51 -22.92
C LEU A 167 3.26 -0.66 -21.91
N PRO A 168 3.61 -0.49 -20.62
CA PRO A 168 3.23 -1.45 -19.57
C PRO A 168 1.74 -1.76 -19.51
N ALA A 169 0.86 -0.75 -19.58
CA ALA A 169 -0.59 -0.92 -19.57
C ALA A 169 -1.04 -1.82 -20.73
N ALA A 170 -0.59 -1.54 -21.96
CA ALA A 170 -0.90 -2.33 -23.14
C ALA A 170 -0.50 -3.80 -23.00
N ARG A 171 0.70 -4.07 -22.45
CA ARG A 171 1.17 -5.44 -22.20
C ARG A 171 0.29 -6.17 -21.18
N MET A 172 -0.12 -5.48 -20.13
CA MET A 172 -0.97 -6.05 -19.08
C MET A 172 -2.40 -6.29 -19.58
N TYR A 173 -3.01 -5.35 -20.32
CA TYR A 173 -4.30 -5.58 -20.98
C TYR A 173 -4.25 -6.74 -21.97
N LYS A 174 -3.17 -6.86 -22.75
CA LYS A 174 -2.96 -8.02 -23.64
C LYS A 174 -2.90 -9.33 -22.84
N LYS A 175 -2.19 -9.35 -21.70
CA LYS A 175 -2.10 -10.53 -20.82
C LYS A 175 -3.46 -10.88 -20.20
N ALA A 176 -4.30 -9.89 -19.92
CA ALA A 176 -5.69 -10.06 -19.49
C ALA A 176 -6.66 -10.40 -20.64
N LYS A 177 -6.18 -10.57 -21.88
CA LYS A 177 -6.98 -10.81 -23.11
C LYS A 177 -7.96 -9.68 -23.46
N LEU A 178 -7.73 -8.47 -22.93
CA LEU A 178 -8.48 -7.25 -23.24
C LEU A 178 -7.84 -6.55 -24.43
N HIS A 179 -7.93 -7.17 -25.61
CA HIS A 179 -7.22 -6.75 -26.81
C HIS A 179 -7.57 -5.33 -27.28
N ASP A 180 -8.82 -4.90 -27.12
CA ASP A 180 -9.25 -3.57 -27.54
C ASP A 180 -8.55 -2.45 -26.75
N LEU A 181 -8.56 -2.57 -25.40
CA LEU A 181 -7.84 -1.67 -24.49
C LEU A 181 -6.32 -1.73 -24.70
N ALA A 182 -5.77 -2.93 -24.94
CA ALA A 182 -4.35 -3.07 -25.27
C ALA A 182 -4.00 -2.31 -26.56
N GLY A 183 -4.87 -2.35 -27.57
CA GLY A 183 -4.71 -1.60 -28.81
C GLY A 183 -4.70 -0.08 -28.58
N ALA A 184 -5.65 0.42 -27.78
CA ALA A 184 -5.70 1.83 -27.40
C ALA A 184 -4.43 2.30 -26.66
N CYS A 185 -3.93 1.52 -25.70
CA CYS A 185 -2.68 1.86 -25.01
C CYS A 185 -1.45 1.77 -25.93
N TYR A 186 -1.38 0.80 -26.84
CA TYR A 186 -0.30 0.75 -27.84
C TYR A 186 -0.31 1.97 -28.75
N LEU A 187 -1.50 2.46 -29.15
CA LEU A 187 -1.62 3.69 -29.93
C LEU A 187 -1.07 4.89 -29.15
N LYS A 188 -1.47 5.07 -27.88
CA LYS A 188 -0.96 6.14 -27.00
C LYS A 188 0.56 6.05 -26.79
N ALA A 189 1.12 4.84 -26.86
CA ALA A 189 2.56 4.59 -26.84
C ALA A 189 3.26 4.75 -28.21
N ASN A 190 2.58 5.28 -29.24
CA ASN A 190 3.06 5.42 -30.62
C ASN A 190 3.46 4.09 -31.29
N MET A 191 2.88 2.98 -30.87
CA MET A 191 3.14 1.62 -31.40
C MET A 191 2.02 1.18 -32.35
N MET A 192 1.80 1.93 -33.43
CA MET A 192 0.66 1.76 -34.35
C MET A 192 0.51 0.32 -34.89
N LYS A 193 1.61 -0.33 -35.27
CA LYS A 193 1.59 -1.73 -35.74
C LYS A 193 1.05 -2.70 -34.69
N LEU A 194 1.48 -2.53 -33.43
CA LEU A 194 0.99 -3.38 -32.33
C LEU A 194 -0.47 -3.07 -32.01
N ALA A 195 -0.88 -1.80 -32.08
CA ALA A 195 -2.27 -1.38 -31.86
C ALA A 195 -3.22 -2.07 -32.85
N VAL A 196 -2.93 -1.95 -34.15
CA VAL A 196 -3.66 -2.61 -35.24
C VAL A 196 -3.76 -4.12 -35.02
N GLN A 197 -2.66 -4.77 -34.63
CA GLN A 197 -2.67 -6.20 -34.35
C GLN A 197 -3.61 -6.57 -33.21
N GLN A 198 -3.71 -5.76 -32.16
CA GLN A 198 -4.64 -6.02 -31.06
C GLN A 198 -6.09 -5.75 -31.47
N TRP A 199 -6.40 -4.65 -32.17
CA TRP A 199 -7.76 -4.38 -32.64
C TRP A 199 -8.26 -5.42 -33.64
N LYS A 200 -7.38 -5.97 -34.49
CA LYS A 200 -7.71 -7.11 -35.35
C LYS A 200 -8.09 -8.35 -34.52
N LYS A 201 -7.38 -8.62 -33.42
CA LYS A 201 -7.71 -9.72 -32.50
C LYS A 201 -9.01 -9.48 -31.73
N ALA A 202 -9.33 -8.22 -31.44
CA ALA A 202 -10.58 -7.84 -30.79
C ALA A 202 -11.79 -7.82 -31.73
N GLY A 203 -11.58 -7.87 -33.06
CA GLY A 203 -12.64 -7.68 -34.05
C GLY A 203 -13.17 -6.24 -34.10
N THR A 204 -12.37 -5.26 -33.68
CA THR A 204 -12.77 -3.85 -33.55
C THR A 204 -12.03 -2.91 -34.50
N LEU A 205 -11.21 -3.43 -35.42
CA LEU A 205 -10.37 -2.63 -36.32
C LEU A 205 -11.16 -1.57 -37.11
N GLU A 206 -12.36 -1.92 -37.59
CA GLU A 206 -13.22 -1.02 -38.38
C GLU A 206 -13.67 0.22 -37.58
N LYS A 207 -13.80 0.11 -36.25
CA LYS A 207 -14.19 1.24 -35.37
C LYS A 207 -13.15 2.35 -35.32
N HIS A 208 -11.91 2.08 -35.73
CA HIS A 208 -10.80 3.01 -35.66
C HIS A 208 -10.53 3.74 -36.99
N ASN A 209 -11.38 3.56 -38.01
CA ASN A 209 -11.32 4.27 -39.30
C ASN A 209 -9.94 4.22 -39.98
N ILE A 210 -9.18 3.14 -39.81
CA ILE A 210 -7.89 2.97 -40.48
C ILE A 210 -8.14 2.46 -41.89
N GLY A 211 -7.99 3.34 -42.89
CA GLY A 211 -8.16 2.98 -44.29
C GLY A 211 -7.20 1.86 -44.74
N PRO A 212 -7.59 1.03 -45.73
CA PRO A 212 -6.84 -0.17 -46.13
C PRO A 212 -5.43 0.15 -46.62
N GLN A 213 -5.23 1.29 -47.30
CA GLN A 213 -3.91 1.74 -47.76
C GLN A 213 -2.96 2.06 -46.59
N VAL A 214 -3.46 2.74 -45.56
CA VAL A 214 -2.69 3.07 -44.35
C VAL A 214 -2.39 1.81 -43.56
N LEU A 215 -3.36 0.91 -43.45
CA LEU A 215 -3.20 -0.39 -42.80
C LEU A 215 -2.09 -1.21 -43.46
N GLU A 216 -2.06 -1.27 -44.79
CA GLU A 216 -1.04 -2.00 -45.54
C GLU A 216 0.36 -1.42 -45.29
N GLN A 217 0.50 -0.09 -45.30
CA GLN A 217 1.77 0.59 -44.99
C GLN A 217 2.26 0.30 -43.57
N ILE A 218 1.36 0.33 -42.58
CA ILE A 218 1.70 0.03 -41.17
C ILE A 218 2.19 -1.41 -41.02
N MET A 219 1.62 -2.35 -41.77
CA MET A 219 1.94 -3.77 -41.64
C MET A 219 3.22 -4.18 -42.39
N ARG A 220 3.61 -3.45 -43.44
CA ARG A 220 4.86 -3.70 -44.20
C ARG A 220 6.14 -3.27 -43.48
N LYS A 221 6.07 -2.25 -42.62
CA LYS A 221 7.18 -1.80 -41.76
C LYS A 221 7.31 -2.72 -40.56
#